data_AF-A0AAW2QZS3-F1
#
_entry.id   AF-A0AAW2QZS3-F1
#
_cell.length_a   1.000
_cell.length_b   1.000
_cell.length_c   1.000
_cell.angle_alpha   90.00
_cell.angle_beta   90.00
_cell.angle_gamma   90.00
#
_symmetry.space_group_name_H-M   'P 1'
#
loop_
_entity.id
_entity.type
_entity.pdbx_description
1 polymer ?
#
loop_
_entity_poly.entity_id
_entity_poly.type
_entity_poly.pdbx_seq_one_letter_code
_entity_poly.pdbx_strand_id
1 'polypeptide(L)'
;MDTIIFKNHIDPLIKEVEVYRSLCVPRVSRRNETWNLICQLSKHSIRPRLCVENFNEILHQHEKEGKAPRAQWQIADLWRCLNESGLQDMDYQGESFTWCNGREALNTIRAHLDGACCCTKWANLYLNAQVHHENRASSDHSAIWVDLNPQTGTEVRGKKKRFHFEAMWTHTKDCSKIIKQAWVSDRLVGKQESFIK
;
A
#
# COMPACT_ATOMS: atom_id res chain seq x y z
N MET A 1 -5.75 -4.73 10.60
CA MET A 1 -4.85 -3.59 10.28
C MET A 1 -3.95 -4.09 9.18
N ASP A 2 -4.36 -3.89 7.93
CA ASP A 2 -3.67 -4.53 6.81
C ASP A 2 -2.55 -3.61 6.30
N THR A 3 -1.37 -4.18 6.32
CA THR A 3 -0.10 -3.46 6.21
C THR A 3 0.24 -3.30 4.74
N ILE A 4 0.17 -2.07 4.21
CA ILE A 4 0.87 -1.71 2.96
C ILE A 4 2.37 -1.91 3.20
N ILE A 5 3.01 -2.78 2.42
CA ILE A 5 4.44 -3.09 2.50
C ILE A 5 5.10 -2.52 1.22
N PHE A 6 6.27 -1.90 1.31
CA PHE A 6 7.07 -1.59 0.12
C PHE A 6 8.14 -2.68 -0.02
N LYS A 7 8.25 -3.31 -1.19
CA LYS A 7 9.31 -4.30 -1.45
C LYS A 7 10.41 -3.67 -2.31
N ASN A 8 11.65 -4.05 -2.00
CA ASN A 8 12.93 -3.60 -2.56
C ASN A 8 13.37 -2.25 -1.97
N HIS A 9 14.70 -2.07 -1.90
CA HIS A 9 15.42 -1.10 -1.07
C HIS A 9 14.66 0.22 -0.83
N ILE A 10 14.63 0.67 0.44
CA ILE A 10 14.37 2.08 0.77
C ILE A 10 15.50 2.86 0.13
N ASP A 11 15.26 3.28 -1.10
CA ASP A 11 16.15 4.15 -1.84
C ASP A 11 16.18 5.49 -1.10
N PRO A 12 17.34 6.11 -0.86
CA PRO A 12 17.41 7.51 -0.43
C PRO A 12 16.51 8.46 -1.26
N LEU A 13 16.12 8.06 -2.48
CA LEU A 13 15.13 8.72 -3.36
C LEU A 13 13.69 8.78 -2.83
N ILE A 14 13.27 7.98 -1.83
CA ILE A 14 11.94 8.15 -1.19
C ILE A 14 11.81 9.53 -0.53
N LYS A 15 12.92 10.21 -0.21
CA LYS A 15 12.91 11.58 0.30
C LYS A 15 12.44 12.62 -0.72
N GLU A 16 12.42 12.29 -2.01
CA GLU A 16 12.01 13.20 -3.09
C GLU A 16 10.58 12.92 -3.59
N VAL A 17 9.95 11.86 -3.10
CA VAL A 17 8.60 11.42 -3.48
C VAL A 17 7.62 11.67 -2.35
N GLU A 18 6.47 12.26 -2.69
CA GLU A 18 5.35 12.35 -1.75
C GLU A 18 4.51 11.08 -1.85
N VAL A 19 4.61 10.23 -0.81
CA VAL A 19 3.75 9.07 -0.66
C VAL A 19 2.55 9.46 0.19
N TYR A 20 1.38 9.55 -0.43
CA TYR A 20 0.14 9.69 0.32
C TYR A 20 -0.27 8.31 0.83
N ARG A 21 -0.04 8.10 2.14
CA ARG A 21 -0.61 6.99 2.87
C ARG A 21 -1.75 7.55 3.70
N SER A 22 -2.97 7.15 3.38
CA SER A 22 -4.12 7.54 4.17
C SER A 22 -4.02 6.87 5.55
N LEU A 23 -3.59 7.66 6.53
CA LEU A 23 -3.53 7.31 7.95
C LEU A 23 -4.93 7.09 8.56
N CYS A 24 -5.99 7.25 7.79
CA CYS A 24 -7.37 7.09 8.23
C CYS A 24 -8.11 6.28 7.18
N VAL A 25 -8.34 4.99 7.47
CA VAL A 25 -9.31 4.15 6.73
C VAL A 25 -10.63 4.93 6.68
N PRO A 26 -11.01 5.57 5.57
CA PRO A 26 -12.18 6.41 5.60
C PRO A 26 -13.36 5.45 5.71
N ARG A 27 -14.14 5.57 6.80
CA ARG A 27 -15.50 5.02 6.77
C ARG A 27 -16.13 5.46 5.46
N VAL A 28 -16.90 4.59 4.81
CA VAL A 28 -17.57 4.87 3.52
C VAL A 28 -18.22 6.27 3.50
N SER A 29 -18.74 6.72 4.64
CA SER A 29 -19.35 8.03 4.84
C SER A 29 -18.43 9.26 4.74
N ARG A 30 -17.10 9.11 4.85
CA ARG A 30 -16.12 10.21 4.86
C ARG A 30 -15.17 10.20 3.66
N ARG A 31 -15.37 9.34 2.67
CA ARG A 31 -14.48 9.22 1.50
C ARG A 31 -14.35 10.52 0.71
N ASN A 32 -15.42 11.31 0.64
CA ASN A 32 -15.37 12.63 -0.01
C ASN A 32 -14.36 13.58 0.67
N GLU A 33 -14.18 13.50 1.99
CA GLU A 33 -13.18 14.30 2.69
C GLU A 33 -11.76 13.88 2.28
N THR A 34 -11.51 12.57 2.20
CA THR A 34 -10.24 12.02 1.75
C THR A 34 -9.95 12.41 0.31
N TRP A 35 -10.91 12.28 -0.59
CA TRP A 35 -10.77 12.66 -2.00
C TRP A 35 -10.49 14.16 -2.16
N ASN A 36 -11.20 15.01 -1.40
CA ASN A 36 -10.92 16.45 -1.39
C ASN A 36 -9.51 16.75 -0.88
N LEU A 37 -9.04 16.03 0.15
CA LEU A 37 -7.68 16.17 0.66
C LEU A 37 -6.64 15.77 -0.39
N ILE A 38 -6.84 14.65 -1.10
CA ILE A 38 -5.95 14.23 -2.20
C ILE A 38 -5.88 15.30 -3.28
N CYS A 39 -7.03 15.86 -3.69
CA CYS A 39 -7.08 16.97 -4.66
C CYS A 39 -6.32 18.20 -4.15
N GLN A 40 -6.52 18.59 -2.89
CA GLN A 40 -5.86 19.75 -2.29
C GLN A 40 -4.33 19.57 -2.21
N LEU A 41 -3.87 18.43 -1.70
CA LEU A 41 -2.44 18.12 -1.62
C LEU A 41 -1.80 18.09 -3.01
N SER A 42 -2.52 17.57 -4.00
CA SER A 42 -2.02 17.49 -5.38
C SER A 42 -1.89 18.85 -6.06
N LYS A 43 -2.78 19.81 -5.77
CA LYS A 43 -2.74 21.17 -6.35
C LYS A 43 -1.49 21.97 -5.96
N HIS A 44 -0.96 21.74 -4.76
CA HIS A 44 0.17 22.52 -4.23
C HIS A 44 1.51 21.78 -4.33
N SER A 45 1.51 20.54 -4.83
CA SER A 45 2.70 19.72 -4.91
C SER A 45 3.33 19.74 -6.30
N ILE A 46 4.63 20.02 -6.33
CA ILE A 46 5.47 19.87 -7.53
C ILE A 46 6.21 18.54 -7.57
N ARG A 47 6.17 17.74 -6.50
CA ARG A 47 6.94 16.50 -6.36
C ARG A 47 6.28 15.33 -7.09
N PRO A 48 7.04 14.28 -7.45
CA PRO A 48 6.48 12.99 -7.83
C PRO A 48 5.60 12.43 -6.70
N ARG A 49 4.43 11.87 -7.05
CA ARG A 49 3.43 11.41 -6.09
C ARG A 49 2.98 9.98 -6.36
N LEU A 50 2.92 9.21 -5.30
CA LEU A 50 2.30 7.90 -5.25
C LEU A 50 1.25 7.90 -4.13
N CYS A 51 0.02 7.55 -4.48
CA CYS A 51 -1.05 7.28 -3.53
C CYS A 51 -1.19 5.76 -3.42
N VAL A 52 -1.06 5.20 -2.22
CA VAL A 52 -1.35 3.78 -1.97
C VAL A 52 -2.42 3.72 -0.91
N GLU A 53 -3.62 3.27 -1.28
CA GLU A 53 -4.79 3.49 -0.45
C GLU A 53 -5.84 2.39 -0.57
N ASN A 54 -6.56 2.18 0.55
CA ASN A 54 -7.90 1.61 0.56
C ASN A 54 -8.90 2.73 0.21
N PHE A 55 -9.21 2.88 -1.08
CA PHE A 55 -10.17 3.87 -1.57
C PHE A 55 -11.59 3.61 -1.05
N ASN A 56 -11.85 2.39 -0.55
CA ASN A 56 -13.17 1.90 -0.18
C ASN A 56 -14.21 2.08 -1.30
N GLU A 57 -13.78 2.23 -2.55
CA GLU A 57 -14.58 2.49 -3.74
C GLU A 57 -13.93 1.81 -4.94
N ILE A 58 -14.74 1.46 -5.95
CA ILE A 58 -14.26 0.84 -7.20
C ILE A 58 -14.14 1.88 -8.31
N LEU A 59 -13.24 1.67 -9.27
CA LEU A 59 -13.10 2.45 -10.50
C LEU A 59 -13.98 1.90 -11.63
N HIS A 60 -14.28 0.61 -11.60
CA HIS A 60 -15.07 -0.08 -12.62
C HIS A 60 -16.08 -1.04 -12.00
N GLN A 61 -17.24 -1.24 -12.64
CA GLN A 61 -18.27 -2.15 -12.12
C GLN A 61 -17.80 -3.60 -11.97
N HIS A 62 -16.90 -4.06 -12.84
CA HIS A 62 -16.37 -5.43 -12.82
C HIS A 62 -15.46 -5.70 -11.62
N GLU A 63 -14.98 -4.65 -10.94
CA GLU A 63 -14.19 -4.75 -9.72
C GLU A 63 -15.05 -5.09 -8.50
N LYS A 64 -16.36 -5.30 -8.68
CA LYS A 64 -17.27 -5.72 -7.62
C LYS A 64 -18.12 -6.91 -8.08
N GLU A 65 -18.17 -7.92 -7.24
CA GLU A 65 -19.03 -9.09 -7.41
C GLU A 65 -20.03 -9.25 -6.26
N GLY A 66 -21.21 -9.77 -6.59
CA GLY A 66 -22.31 -10.00 -5.65
C GLY A 66 -23.13 -8.73 -5.37
N LYS A 67 -24.40 -8.90 -4.99
CA LYS A 67 -25.39 -7.82 -4.77
C LYS A 67 -25.55 -6.86 -5.97
N ALA A 68 -26.28 -5.76 -5.75
CA ALA A 68 -26.51 -4.71 -6.73
C ALA A 68 -25.21 -4.03 -7.18
N PRO A 69 -25.12 -3.58 -8.45
CA PRO A 69 -24.00 -2.79 -8.95
C PRO A 69 -23.72 -1.55 -8.09
N ARG A 70 -22.49 -1.02 -8.19
CA ARG A 70 -22.15 0.22 -7.51
C ARG A 70 -22.85 1.39 -8.18
N ALA A 71 -23.28 2.40 -7.41
CA ALA A 71 -23.93 3.55 -8.00
C ALA A 71 -22.92 4.35 -8.84
N GLN A 72 -23.30 4.68 -10.08
CA GLN A 72 -22.39 5.28 -11.06
C GLN A 72 -21.79 6.61 -10.59
N TRP A 73 -22.54 7.40 -9.84
CA TRP A 73 -22.07 8.67 -9.29
C TRP A 73 -20.89 8.49 -8.31
N GLN A 74 -20.85 7.38 -7.57
CA GLN A 74 -19.78 7.09 -6.61
C GLN A 74 -18.46 6.76 -7.32
N ILE A 75 -18.56 5.96 -8.39
CA ILE A 75 -17.43 5.66 -9.28
C ILE A 75 -16.95 6.97 -9.93
N ALA A 76 -17.88 7.79 -10.43
CA ALA A 76 -17.56 9.06 -11.07
C ALA A 76 -16.87 10.06 -10.13
N ASP A 77 -17.22 10.09 -8.84
CA ASP A 77 -16.57 10.95 -7.86
C ASP A 77 -15.10 10.56 -7.62
N LEU A 78 -14.78 9.26 -7.56
CA LEU A 78 -13.40 8.78 -7.48
C LEU A 78 -12.62 9.14 -8.75
N TRP A 79 -13.20 8.90 -9.93
CA TRP A 79 -12.62 9.31 -11.22
C TRP A 79 -12.31 10.81 -11.27
N ARG A 80 -13.24 11.65 -10.81
CA ARG A 80 -13.02 13.09 -10.71
C ARG A 80 -11.83 13.41 -9.81
N CYS A 81 -11.75 12.80 -8.64
CA CYS A 81 -10.64 13.01 -7.70
C CYS A 81 -9.29 12.67 -8.32
N LEU A 82 -9.18 11.49 -8.95
CA LEU A 82 -7.94 11.06 -9.61
C LEU A 82 -7.55 12.02 -10.73
N ASN A 83 -8.51 12.40 -11.59
CA ASN A 83 -8.27 13.32 -12.70
C ASN A 83 -7.86 14.72 -12.22
N GLU A 84 -8.56 15.31 -11.24
CA GLU A 84 -8.21 16.61 -10.65
C GLU A 84 -6.84 16.60 -9.96
N SER A 85 -6.43 15.44 -9.45
CA SER A 85 -5.15 15.26 -8.75
C SER A 85 -3.99 14.94 -9.70
N GLY A 86 -4.29 14.70 -10.99
CA GLY A 86 -3.32 14.20 -11.97
C GLY A 86 -2.75 12.84 -11.60
N LEU A 87 -3.57 11.99 -10.97
CA LEU A 87 -3.24 10.63 -10.58
C LEU A 87 -3.87 9.64 -11.56
N GLN A 88 -3.13 8.59 -11.87
CA GLN A 88 -3.55 7.49 -12.74
C GLN A 88 -3.45 6.19 -11.95
N ASP A 89 -4.45 5.34 -12.10
CA ASP A 89 -4.46 4.02 -11.49
C ASP A 89 -3.30 3.16 -12.01
N MET A 90 -2.72 2.34 -11.15
CA MET A 90 -1.60 1.46 -11.48
C MET A 90 -2.08 0.02 -11.63
N ASP A 91 -1.60 -0.64 -12.68
CA ASP A 91 -1.84 -2.07 -12.86
C ASP A 91 -1.26 -2.89 -11.70
N TYR A 92 -1.85 -4.05 -11.46
CA TYR A 92 -1.49 -4.95 -10.38
C TYR A 92 -1.28 -6.40 -10.83
N GLN A 93 -0.55 -7.16 -10.01
CA GLN A 93 -0.40 -8.61 -10.11
C GLN A 93 -0.99 -9.30 -8.87
N GLY A 94 -1.73 -10.38 -9.08
CA GLY A 94 -2.34 -11.17 -8.00
C GLY A 94 -3.86 -11.29 -8.17
N GLU A 95 -4.57 -11.51 -7.06
CA GLU A 95 -6.04 -11.63 -7.07
C GLU A 95 -6.71 -10.31 -7.49
N SER A 96 -7.78 -10.39 -8.30
CA SER A 96 -8.52 -9.18 -8.74
C SER A 96 -9.26 -8.47 -7.61
N PHE A 97 -9.62 -9.18 -6.54
CA PHE A 97 -10.38 -8.62 -5.42
C PHE A 97 -9.50 -8.50 -4.18
N THR A 98 -9.45 -7.30 -3.62
CA THR A 98 -8.69 -6.99 -2.40
C THR A 98 -9.54 -7.00 -1.14
N TRP A 99 -10.87 -7.14 -1.25
CA TRP A 99 -11.78 -7.25 -0.11
C TRP A 99 -12.85 -8.33 -0.30
N CYS A 100 -13.24 -9.00 0.79
CA CYS A 100 -14.36 -9.93 0.84
C CYS A 100 -15.14 -9.81 2.15
N ASN A 101 -16.47 -9.82 2.09
CA ASN A 101 -17.32 -9.73 3.29
C ASN A 101 -17.31 -10.97 4.21
N GLY A 102 -16.54 -12.01 3.88
CA GLY A 102 -16.39 -13.23 4.69
C GLY A 102 -17.64 -14.12 4.74
N ARG A 103 -18.66 -13.86 3.91
CA ARG A 103 -19.86 -14.69 3.85
C ARG A 103 -19.71 -15.76 2.77
N GLU A 104 -20.48 -16.84 2.92
CA GLU A 104 -20.41 -17.99 2.01
C GLU A 104 -21.49 -17.95 0.92
N ALA A 105 -21.24 -18.71 -0.14
CA ALA A 105 -22.17 -18.98 -1.25
C ALA A 105 -22.77 -17.69 -1.85
N LEU A 106 -24.10 -17.64 -2.00
CA LEU A 106 -24.83 -16.55 -2.65
C LEU A 106 -24.74 -15.21 -1.90
N ASN A 107 -24.27 -15.20 -0.65
CA ASN A 107 -24.11 -13.99 0.16
C ASN A 107 -22.70 -13.40 0.08
N THR A 108 -21.78 -14.05 -0.64
CA THR A 108 -20.41 -13.58 -0.84
C THR A 108 -20.43 -12.28 -1.64
N ILE A 109 -19.72 -11.28 -1.14
CA ILE A 109 -19.46 -10.03 -1.86
C ILE A 109 -17.96 -9.83 -1.85
N ARG A 110 -17.41 -9.55 -3.04
CA ARG A 110 -15.99 -9.24 -3.22
C ARG A 110 -15.85 -7.92 -3.96
N ALA A 111 -14.82 -7.16 -3.63
CA ALA A 111 -14.52 -5.91 -4.29
C ALA A 111 -13.02 -5.64 -4.34
N HIS A 112 -12.55 -4.95 -5.39
CA HIS A 112 -11.23 -4.34 -5.42
C HIS A 112 -11.34 -2.95 -4.76
N LEU A 113 -10.89 -2.83 -3.51
CA LEU A 113 -10.99 -1.58 -2.74
C LEU A 113 -9.63 -0.95 -2.42
N ASP A 114 -8.57 -1.76 -2.48
CA ASP A 114 -7.20 -1.38 -2.21
C ASP A 114 -6.39 -1.38 -3.51
N GLY A 115 -5.71 -0.28 -3.80
CA GLY A 115 -4.89 -0.12 -5.00
C GLY A 115 -3.83 0.97 -4.85
N ALA A 116 -3.17 1.32 -5.95
CA ALA A 116 -2.24 2.43 -5.98
C ALA A 116 -2.46 3.30 -7.22
N CYS A 117 -2.34 4.62 -7.06
CA CYS A 117 -2.39 5.55 -8.17
C CYS A 117 -1.15 6.45 -8.12
N CYS A 118 -0.62 6.84 -9.27
CA CYS A 118 0.58 7.67 -9.35
C CYS A 118 0.41 8.84 -10.32
N CYS A 119 1.18 9.92 -10.12
CA CYS A 119 1.23 11.00 -11.10
C CYS A 119 2.28 10.69 -12.18
N THR A 120 2.19 11.35 -13.33
CA THR A 120 3.11 11.17 -14.47
C THR A 120 4.58 11.32 -14.08
N LYS A 121 4.91 12.28 -13.19
CA LYS A 121 6.30 12.46 -12.72
C LYS A 121 6.82 11.23 -11.97
N TRP A 122 5.95 10.57 -11.20
CA TRP A 122 6.32 9.36 -10.47
C TRP A 122 6.43 8.17 -11.41
N ALA A 123 5.48 8.00 -12.33
CA ALA A 123 5.53 6.95 -13.35
C ALA A 123 6.83 7.02 -14.18
N ASN A 124 7.28 8.23 -14.53
CA ASN A 124 8.54 8.44 -15.25
C ASN A 124 9.79 8.09 -14.45
N LEU A 125 9.75 8.15 -13.11
CA LEU A 125 10.86 7.76 -12.26
C LEU A 125 10.91 6.23 -12.06
N TYR A 126 9.75 5.58 -11.98
CA TYR A 126 9.63 4.16 -11.73
C TYR A 126 8.84 3.47 -12.85
N LEU A 127 9.42 3.48 -14.06
CA LEU A 127 8.78 2.97 -15.28
C LEU A 127 8.33 1.51 -15.19
N ASN A 128 9.00 0.71 -14.37
CA ASN A 128 8.71 -0.71 -14.19
C ASN A 128 7.96 -0.99 -12.89
N ALA A 129 7.50 0.02 -12.15
CA ALA A 129 6.86 -0.23 -10.88
C ALA A 129 5.60 -1.07 -11.04
N GLN A 130 5.39 -1.99 -10.10
CA GLN A 130 4.29 -2.96 -10.15
C GLN A 130 3.60 -3.02 -8.79
N VAL A 131 2.27 -2.92 -8.79
CA VAL A 131 1.46 -3.24 -7.61
C VAL A 131 1.27 -4.75 -7.52
N HIS A 132 1.30 -5.29 -6.32
CA HIS A 132 1.09 -6.70 -6.04
C HIS A 132 0.07 -6.89 -4.92
N HIS A 133 -0.83 -7.85 -5.10
CA HIS A 133 -1.76 -8.29 -4.08
C HIS A 133 -1.29 -9.61 -3.49
N GLU A 134 -1.25 -9.69 -2.16
CA GLU A 134 -1.00 -10.93 -1.45
C GLU A 134 -2.33 -11.61 -1.11
N ASN A 135 -2.31 -12.95 -1.06
CA ASN A 135 -3.51 -13.72 -0.74
C ASN A 135 -4.03 -13.37 0.67
N ARG A 136 -5.36 -13.22 0.76
CA ARG A 136 -6.07 -12.97 2.02
C ARG A 136 -5.89 -14.16 2.96
N ALA A 137 -5.21 -13.95 4.09
CA ALA A 137 -5.00 -15.00 5.09
C ALA A 137 -6.07 -14.98 6.20
N SER A 138 -6.22 -13.85 6.90
CA SER A 138 -7.08 -13.74 8.10
C SER A 138 -7.81 -12.41 8.26
N SER A 139 -7.67 -11.49 7.30
CA SER A 139 -8.42 -10.22 7.25
C SER A 139 -9.53 -10.28 6.21
N ASP A 140 -10.46 -9.34 6.24
CA ASP A 140 -11.41 -9.12 5.14
C ASP A 140 -10.75 -8.41 3.95
N HIS A 141 -9.61 -7.73 4.17
CA HIS A 141 -8.76 -7.16 3.14
C HIS A 141 -7.52 -8.01 2.81
N SER A 142 -7.02 -7.88 1.59
CA SER A 142 -5.77 -8.41 1.09
C SER A 142 -4.66 -7.37 1.27
N ALA A 143 -3.45 -7.79 1.62
CA ALA A 143 -2.32 -6.86 1.69
C ALA A 143 -1.86 -6.48 0.28
N ILE A 144 -1.57 -5.20 0.06
CA ILE A 144 -0.99 -4.69 -1.19
C ILE A 144 0.42 -4.17 -0.96
N TRP A 145 1.27 -4.33 -1.97
CA TRP A 145 2.63 -3.78 -1.97
C TRP A 145 3.06 -3.31 -3.34
N VAL A 146 3.97 -2.34 -3.38
CA VAL A 146 4.52 -1.81 -4.63
C VAL A 146 5.99 -2.25 -4.75
N ASP A 147 6.31 -2.93 -5.86
CA ASP A 147 7.69 -3.15 -6.31
C ASP A 147 8.12 -1.95 -7.15
N LEU A 148 9.18 -1.26 -6.75
CA LEU A 148 9.70 -0.12 -7.52
C LEU A 148 10.66 -0.55 -8.64
N ASN A 149 11.18 -1.77 -8.57
CA ASN A 149 12.13 -2.31 -9.53
C ASN A 149 12.00 -3.84 -9.58
N PRO A 150 10.91 -4.37 -10.16
CA PRO A 150 10.74 -5.80 -10.31
C PRO A 150 11.84 -6.35 -11.20
N GLN A 151 12.59 -7.34 -10.69
CA GLN A 151 13.63 -7.98 -11.48
C GLN A 151 13.00 -8.75 -12.65
N THR A 152 13.34 -8.35 -13.87
CA THR A 152 12.97 -9.06 -15.09
C THR A 152 13.87 -10.27 -15.28
N GLY A 153 13.55 -11.37 -14.59
CA GLY A 153 14.14 -12.69 -14.84
C GLY A 153 15.14 -13.18 -13.79
N THR A 154 15.02 -14.48 -13.52
CA THR A 154 15.90 -15.42 -12.81
C THR A 154 17.23 -14.91 -12.24
N GLU A 155 17.22 -14.14 -11.15
CA GLU A 155 18.32 -14.17 -10.20
C GLU A 155 17.80 -14.56 -8.82
N VAL A 156 17.99 -15.83 -8.48
CA VAL A 156 17.78 -16.35 -7.12
C VAL A 156 18.90 -15.81 -6.23
N ARG A 157 18.92 -14.50 -5.97
CA ARG A 157 19.70 -13.95 -4.87
C ARG A 157 18.91 -14.23 -3.59
N GLY A 158 19.45 -15.12 -2.77
CA GLY A 158 18.85 -15.63 -1.54
C GLY A 158 18.05 -14.55 -0.80
N LYS A 159 16.73 -14.73 -0.73
CA LYS A 159 15.80 -13.78 -0.12
C LYS A 159 16.27 -13.49 1.31
N LYS A 160 16.88 -12.34 1.55
CA LYS A 160 17.06 -11.82 2.91
C LYS A 160 15.64 -11.63 3.46
N LYS A 161 15.27 -12.43 4.47
CA LYS A 161 13.97 -12.32 5.14
C LYS A 161 13.84 -10.89 5.67
N ARG A 162 12.82 -10.17 5.19
CA ARG A 162 12.54 -8.81 5.63
C ARG A 162 11.85 -8.84 6.99
N PHE A 163 12.28 -7.95 7.86
CA PHE A 163 11.63 -7.69 9.13
C PHE A 163 10.34 -6.90 8.89
N HIS A 164 9.22 -7.39 9.39
CA HIS A 164 7.93 -6.70 9.39
C HIS A 164 7.64 -6.26 10.83
N PHE A 165 7.08 -5.07 10.99
CA PHE A 165 6.64 -4.56 12.28
C PHE A 165 5.23 -4.01 12.15
N GLU A 166 4.31 -4.52 12.95
CA GLU A 166 2.93 -4.05 12.99
C GLU A 166 2.75 -3.06 14.15
N ALA A 167 2.05 -1.95 13.90
CA ALA A 167 1.80 -0.93 14.93
C ALA A 167 1.05 -1.48 16.15
N MET A 168 0.26 -2.55 15.99
CA MET A 168 -0.40 -3.23 17.11
C MET A 168 0.58 -3.90 18.07
N TRP A 169 1.79 -4.26 17.64
CA TRP A 169 2.78 -4.88 18.52
C TRP A 169 3.26 -3.90 19.60
N THR A 170 3.27 -2.59 19.36
CA THR A 170 3.60 -1.59 20.40
C THR A 170 2.65 -1.61 21.60
N HIS A 171 1.44 -2.15 21.42
CA HIS A 171 0.43 -2.25 22.48
C HIS A 171 0.58 -3.52 23.32
N THR A 172 1.45 -4.46 22.91
CA THR A 172 1.79 -5.62 23.74
C THR A 172 2.80 -5.20 24.81
N LYS A 173 2.53 -5.58 26.06
CA LYS A 173 3.37 -5.23 27.23
C LYS A 173 4.82 -5.69 27.07
N ASP A 174 5.07 -6.66 26.20
CA ASP A 174 6.38 -7.28 26.01
C ASP A 174 7.14 -6.77 24.78
N CYS A 175 6.51 -6.03 23.87
CA CYS A 175 7.20 -5.52 22.67
C CYS A 175 8.41 -4.65 23.03
N SER A 176 8.26 -3.73 24.01
CA SER A 176 9.39 -2.90 24.47
C SER A 176 10.53 -3.74 25.06
N LYS A 177 10.22 -4.84 25.76
CA LYS A 177 11.23 -5.74 26.33
C LYS A 177 11.95 -6.53 25.24
N ILE A 178 11.20 -7.09 24.29
CA ILE A 178 11.73 -7.87 23.17
C ILE A 178 12.64 -7.00 22.30
N ILE A 179 12.24 -5.75 21.99
CA ILE A 179 13.09 -4.80 21.26
C ILE A 179 14.37 -4.52 22.05
N LYS A 180 14.27 -4.18 23.35
CA LYS A 180 15.47 -3.92 24.16
C LYS A 180 16.43 -5.12 24.21
N GLN A 181 15.91 -6.33 24.34
CA GLN A 181 16.72 -7.55 24.37
C GLN A 181 17.41 -7.81 23.03
N ALA A 182 16.69 -7.69 21.92
CA ALA A 182 17.26 -7.90 20.58
C ALA A 182 18.37 -6.88 20.26
N TRP A 183 18.22 -5.62 20.67
CA TRP A 183 19.22 -4.57 20.45
C TRP A 183 20.46 -4.71 21.34
N VAL A 184 20.34 -5.39 22.49
CA VAL A 184 21.48 -5.70 23.36
C VAL A 184 22.22 -6.95 22.86
N SER A 185 21.51 -7.96 22.34
CA SER A 185 22.15 -9.18 21.80
C SER A 185 22.97 -8.91 20.55
N ASP A 186 22.59 -7.95 19.72
CA ASP A 186 23.32 -7.62 18.49
C ASP A 186 24.68 -6.95 18.78
N ARG A 187 24.80 -6.25 19.91
CA ARG A 187 26.07 -5.67 20.38
C ARG A 187 27.09 -6.73 20.85
N LEU A 188 26.65 -7.96 21.11
CA LEU A 188 27.54 -9.06 21.53
C LEU A 188 28.02 -9.92 20.35
N VAL A 189 27.45 -9.74 19.15
CA VAL A 189 27.83 -10.47 17.93
C VAL A 189 28.74 -9.65 17.01
N GLY A 190 28.82 -8.32 17.20
CA GLY A 190 29.78 -7.45 16.50
C GLY A 190 31.13 -7.34 17.21
N LYS A 191 32.04 -8.30 17.03
CA LYS A 191 33.45 -8.12 17.41
C LYS A 191 34.10 -7.05 16.51
N GLN A 192 34.59 -6.00 17.17
CA GLN A 192 35.65 -5.05 16.82
C GLN A 192 36.22 -5.12 15.39
N GLU A 193 35.99 -4.06 14.60
CA GLU A 193 37.07 -3.50 13.79
C GLU A 193 37.66 -2.29 14.54
N SER A 194 38.90 -2.46 14.96
CA SER A 194 39.72 -1.48 15.64
C SER A 194 40.13 -0.36 14.68
N PHE A 195 39.75 0.88 14.98
CA PHE A 195 40.44 2.06 14.48
C PHE A 195 41.64 2.36 15.38
N ILE A 196 42.83 1.97 14.92
CA ILE A 196 44.14 2.54 15.25
C ILE A 196 44.93 2.36 13.93
N LYS A 197 45.34 3.38 13.18
CA LYS A 197 46.00 4.65 13.50
C LYS A 197 45.72 5.65 12.38
#